data_AF-A0A5N9G5C7-F1
#
_entry.id   AF-A0A5N9G5C7-F1
#
_cell.length_a   1.000
_cell.length_b   1.000
_cell.length_c   1.000
_cell.angle_alpha   90.00
_cell.angle_beta   90.00
_cell.angle_gamma   90.00
#
_symmetry.space_group_name_H-M   'P 1'
#
loop_
_entity.id
_entity.type
_entity.pdbx_description
1 polymer ?
#
loop_
_entity_poly.entity_id
_entity_poly.type
_entity_poly.pdbx_seq_one_letter_code
_entity_poly.pdbx_strand_id
1 'polypeptide(L)'
;MAKQRFTVILIPDTTGYQVVVPHYPECTTSGDTPEEAFSNAKEALELMLEVDDAERTPVPANVRASHVVVGDIELDLPEHMLSEVLEYASEYDPPSKAAAR
;
A
#
# COMPACT_ATOMS: atom_id res chain seq x y z
N MET A 1 -20.42 -19.51 -7.06
CA MET A 1 -19.67 -18.26 -6.81
C MET A 1 -18.99 -17.82 -8.10
N ALA A 2 -19.05 -16.53 -8.41
CA ALA A 2 -18.27 -15.95 -9.51
C ALA A 2 -16.86 -15.57 -9.04
N LYS A 3 -15.89 -15.48 -9.96
CA LYS A 3 -14.53 -15.02 -9.65
C LYS A 3 -14.36 -13.58 -10.07
N GLN A 4 -13.79 -12.76 -9.20
CA GLN A 4 -13.40 -11.38 -9.48
C GLN A 4 -11.89 -11.23 -9.26
N ARG A 5 -11.24 -10.42 -10.09
CA ARG A 5 -9.83 -10.05 -9.93
C ARG A 5 -9.73 -8.68 -9.28
N PHE A 6 -8.63 -8.41 -8.60
CA PHE A 6 -8.31 -7.10 -8.05
C PHE A 6 -6.91 -6.71 -8.49
N THR A 7 -6.70 -5.40 -8.68
CA THR A 7 -5.38 -4.85 -8.95
C THR A 7 -4.76 -4.49 -7.61
N VAL A 8 -3.49 -4.86 -7.46
CA VAL A 8 -2.69 -4.60 -6.28
C VAL A 8 -1.35 -4.02 -6.71
N ILE A 9 -0.77 -3.16 -5.88
CA ILE A 9 0.51 -2.49 -6.14
C ILE A 9 1.46 -2.90 -5.03
N LEU A 10 2.62 -3.44 -5.40
CA LEU A 10 3.70 -3.73 -4.46
C LEU A 10 4.67 -2.56 -4.43
N ILE A 11 4.95 -2.07 -3.23
CA ILE A 11 5.90 -1.02 -2.93
C ILE A 11 7.04 -1.69 -2.14
N PRO A 12 8.28 -1.71 -2.66
CA PRO A 12 9.41 -2.20 -1.89
C PRO A 12 9.57 -1.45 -0.57
N ASP A 13 9.84 -2.19 0.50
CA ASP A 13 10.14 -1.68 1.83
C ASP A 13 11.49 -2.24 2.29
N THR A 14 11.98 -1.80 3.45
CA THR A 14 13.30 -2.07 4.02
C THR A 14 13.71 -3.54 3.95
N THR A 15 12.78 -4.47 4.23
CA THR A 15 13.06 -5.92 4.24
C THR A 15 12.11 -6.75 3.37
N GLY A 16 11.21 -6.12 2.61
CA GLY A 16 10.15 -6.83 1.90
C GLY A 16 9.31 -5.93 1.01
N TYR A 17 8.01 -6.15 1.01
CA TYR A 17 7.04 -5.40 0.21
C TYR A 17 5.83 -5.02 1.03
N GLN A 18 5.44 -3.75 0.96
CA GLN A 18 4.08 -3.33 1.25
C GLN A 18 3.22 -3.57 0.01
N VAL A 19 1.96 -3.97 0.21
CA VAL A 19 0.99 -4.16 -0.87
C VAL A 19 -0.24 -3.33 -0.58
N VAL A 20 -0.65 -2.55 -1.58
CA VAL A 20 -1.84 -1.69 -1.52
C VAL A 20 -2.85 -2.18 -2.53
N VAL A 21 -4.11 -2.29 -2.11
CA VAL A 21 -5.26 -2.52 -2.99
C VAL A 21 -5.91 -1.16 -3.25
N PRO A 22 -5.77 -0.53 -4.43
CA PRO A 22 -6.18 0.87 -4.61
C PRO A 22 -7.67 1.15 -4.34
N HIS A 23 -8.54 0.17 -4.57
CA HIS A 23 -9.97 0.28 -4.27
C HIS A 23 -10.33 -0.03 -2.80
N TYR A 24 -9.39 -0.60 -2.03
CA TYR A 24 -9.54 -1.01 -0.64
C TYR A 24 -8.25 -0.67 0.12
N PRO A 25 -7.88 0.62 0.25
CA PRO A 25 -6.62 1.03 0.87
C PRO A 25 -6.49 0.58 2.33
N GLU A 26 -7.61 0.33 3.01
CA GLU A 26 -7.67 -0.24 4.35
C GLU A 26 -7.15 -1.70 4.42
N CYS A 27 -7.07 -2.40 3.29
CA CYS A 27 -6.48 -3.72 3.16
C CYS A 27 -4.98 -3.67 2.81
N THR A 28 -4.29 -2.58 3.16
CA THR A 28 -2.84 -2.49 2.99
C THR A 28 -2.16 -3.45 3.96
N THR A 29 -1.34 -4.36 3.41
CA THR A 29 -0.58 -5.35 4.19
C THR A 29 0.89 -5.34 3.76
N SER A 30 1.71 -6.19 4.37
CA SER A 30 3.11 -6.39 3.98
C SER A 30 3.48 -7.87 3.95
N GLY A 31 4.62 -8.19 3.36
CA GLY A 31 5.24 -9.52 3.39
C GLY A 31 6.72 -9.43 3.01
N ASP A 32 7.52 -10.42 3.42
CA ASP A 32 8.96 -10.45 3.16
C ASP A 32 9.25 -10.76 1.68
N THR A 33 8.30 -11.42 1.01
CA THR A 33 8.35 -11.76 -0.42
C THR A 33 7.14 -11.22 -1.18
N PRO A 34 7.23 -11.03 -2.51
CA PRO A 34 6.07 -10.66 -3.32
C PRO A 34 4.91 -11.63 -3.17
N GLU A 35 5.20 -12.93 -3.16
CA GLU A 35 4.20 -14.00 -3.02
C GLU A 35 3.48 -13.93 -1.68
N GLU A 36 4.22 -13.72 -0.59
CA GLU A 36 3.65 -13.55 0.74
C GLU A 36 2.80 -12.28 0.83
N ALA A 37 3.31 -11.15 0.32
CA ALA A 37 2.55 -9.90 0.29
C ALA A 37 1.21 -10.09 -0.47
N PHE A 38 1.23 -10.75 -1.63
CA PHE A 38 0.00 -11.08 -2.35
C PHE A 38 -0.95 -11.98 -1.55
N SER A 39 -0.43 -12.98 -0.83
CA SER A 39 -1.25 -13.85 0.01
C SER A 39 -1.92 -13.05 1.14
N ASN A 40 -1.15 -12.20 1.81
CA ASN A 40 -1.64 -11.39 2.93
C ASN A 40 -2.71 -10.38 2.47
N ALA A 41 -2.51 -9.71 1.33
CA ALA A 41 -3.51 -8.81 0.76
C ALA A 41 -4.79 -9.53 0.37
N LYS A 42 -4.68 -10.76 -0.16
CA LYS A 42 -5.83 -11.59 -0.49
C LYS A 42 -6.63 -11.93 0.77
N GLU A 43 -5.98 -12.38 1.83
CA GLU A 43 -6.64 -12.72 3.10
C GLU A 43 -7.32 -11.51 3.73
N ALA A 44 -6.65 -10.35 3.75
CA ALA A 44 -7.23 -9.10 4.25
C ALA A 44 -8.48 -8.69 3.45
N LEU A 45 -8.44 -8.81 2.12
CA LEU A 45 -9.58 -8.47 1.27
C LEU A 45 -10.72 -9.48 1.41
N GLU A 46 -10.43 -10.78 1.57
CA GLU A 46 -11.43 -11.80 1.84
C GLU A 46 -12.16 -11.50 3.16
N LEU A 47 -11.42 -11.13 4.21
CA LEU A 47 -11.99 -10.72 5.50
C LEU A 47 -12.81 -9.42 5.39
N MET A 48 -12.32 -8.41 4.68
CA MET A 48 -13.04 -7.15 4.46
C MET A 48 -14.37 -7.34 3.74
N LEU A 49 -14.44 -8.31 2.83
CA LEU A 49 -15.63 -8.60 2.03
C LEU A 49 -16.56 -9.64 2.69
N GLU A 50 -16.21 -10.14 3.87
CA GLU A 50 -17.04 -10.97 4.73
C GLU A 50 -18.01 -10.10 5.55
N VAL A 51 -18.84 -9.31 4.87
CA VAL A 51 -19.90 -8.49 5.47
C VAL A 51 -21.27 -9.02 5.07
N ASP A 52 -22.27 -8.83 5.94
CA ASP A 52 -23.66 -9.17 5.67
C ASP A 52 -24.16 -8.48 4.40
N ASP A 53 -24.94 -9.21 3.59
CA ASP A 53 -25.43 -8.72 2.28
C ASP A 53 -26.23 -7.41 2.39
N ALA A 54 -26.87 -7.14 3.53
CA ALA A 54 -27.64 -5.93 3.77
C ALA A 54 -26.78 -4.65 3.86
N GLU A 55 -25.52 -4.78 4.29
CA GLU A 55 -24.57 -3.67 4.48
C GLU A 55 -23.53 -3.62 3.35
N ARG A 56 -23.62 -4.55 2.39
CA ARG A 56 -22.60 -4.75 1.36
C ARG A 56 -22.69 -3.66 0.28
N THR A 57 -21.59 -2.93 0.11
CA THR A 57 -21.41 -2.07 -1.05
C THR A 57 -21.04 -2.90 -2.29
N PRO A 58 -21.42 -2.47 -3.51
CA PRO A 58 -21.03 -3.18 -4.73
C PRO A 58 -19.51 -3.28 -4.87
N VAL A 59 -19.01 -4.49 -5.15
CA VAL A 59 -17.59 -4.71 -5.44
C VAL A 59 -17.22 -3.99 -6.74
N PRO A 60 -16.17 -3.14 -6.75
CA PRO A 60 -15.77 -2.41 -7.94
C PRO A 60 -15.21 -3.36 -9.02
N ALA A 61 -15.34 -2.94 -10.28
CA ALA A 61 -14.75 -3.64 -11.40
C ALA A 61 -13.22 -3.58 -11.34
N ASN A 62 -12.55 -4.68 -11.72
CA ASN A 62 -11.10 -4.68 -11.79
C ASN A 62 -10.59 -3.72 -12.88
N VAL A 63 -9.80 -2.72 -12.50
CA VAL A 63 -9.09 -1.85 -13.43
C VAL A 63 -7.62 -2.24 -13.47
N ARG A 64 -7.21 -3.01 -14.48
CA ARG A 64 -5.80 -3.38 -14.65
C ARG A 64 -5.00 -2.12 -15.03
N ALA A 65 -4.13 -1.67 -14.13
CA ALA A 65 -3.14 -0.64 -14.42
C ALA A 65 -2.04 -1.21 -15.35
N SER A 66 -1.72 -0.51 -16.44
CA SER A 66 -0.59 -0.87 -17.32
C SER A 66 0.76 -0.37 -16.81
N HIS A 67 0.73 0.70 -16.00
CA HIS A 67 1.86 1.32 -15.32
C HIS A 67 1.35 2.03 -14.06
N VAL A 68 2.25 2.31 -13.13
CA VAL A 68 1.99 3.11 -11.92
C VAL A 68 2.85 4.35 -12.00
N VAL A 69 2.25 5.52 -11.74
CA VAL A 69 2.98 6.79 -11.61
C VAL A 69 3.11 7.08 -10.12
N VAL A 70 4.35 7.19 -9.64
CA VAL A 70 4.66 7.54 -8.25
C VAL A 70 5.25 8.96 -8.25
N GLY A 71 4.81 9.79 -7.31
CA GLY A 71 5.30 11.15 -7.15
C GLY A 71 5.12 11.62 -5.72
N ASP A 72 5.91 12.61 -5.34
CA ASP A 72 5.91 13.20 -4.01
C ASP A 72 5.21 14.56 -4.04
N ILE A 73 4.51 14.90 -2.95
CA ILE A 73 3.95 16.23 -2.72
C ILE A 73 4.52 16.80 -1.42
N GLU A 74 4.77 18.11 -1.42
CA GLU A 74 5.25 18.85 -0.25
C GLU A 74 4.10 19.64 0.36
N LEU A 75 4.03 19.65 1.69
CA LEU A 75 3.04 20.40 2.47
C LEU A 75 3.74 21.17 3.59
N ASP A 76 3.35 22.43 3.78
CA ASP A 76 3.78 23.23 4.93
C ASP A 76 2.99 22.82 6.18
N LEU A 77 3.61 22.00 7.04
CA LEU A 77 3.00 21.50 8.27
C LEU A 77 3.64 22.14 9.51
N PRO A 78 2.87 22.38 10.59
CA PRO A 78 3.42 22.81 11.86
C PRO A 78 4.44 21.79 12.42
N GLU A 79 5.55 22.25 12.97
CA GLU A 79 6.66 21.39 13.44
C GLU A 79 6.22 20.30 14.43
N HIS A 80 5.24 20.58 15.30
CA HIS A 80 4.76 19.60 16.28
C HIS A 80 4.07 18.37 15.66
N MET A 81 3.64 18.45 14.39
CA MET A 81 3.09 17.31 13.65
C MET A 81 4.18 16.46 12.98
N LEU A 82 5.43 16.93 13.01
CA LEU A 82 6.57 16.28 12.35
C LEU A 82 7.43 15.47 13.33
N SER A 83 6.94 15.17 14.53
CA SER A 83 7.73 14.45 15.54
C SER A 83 8.23 13.10 15.02
N GLU A 84 7.36 12.30 14.40
CA GLU A 84 7.77 11.01 13.80
C GLU A 84 8.73 11.19 12.63
N VAL A 85 8.57 12.25 11.82
CA VAL A 85 9.47 12.55 10.70
C VAL A 85 10.87 12.88 11.21
N LEU A 86 10.96 13.66 12.29
CA LEU A 86 12.22 14.05 12.92
C LEU A 86 12.91 12.86 13.60
N GLU A 87 12.13 11.98 14.24
CA GLU A 87 12.63 10.74 14.84
C GLU A 87 13.14 9.77 13.76
N TYR A 88 12.35 9.50 12.72
CA TYR A 88 12.72 8.61 11.63
C TYR A 88 13.94 9.11 10.84
N ALA A 89 14.03 10.42 10.57
CA ALA A 89 15.19 11.02 9.91
C ALA A 89 16.48 10.95 10.74
N SER A 90 16.38 10.76 12.06
CA SER A 90 17.55 10.60 12.94
C SER A 90 18.05 9.15 12.98
N GLU A 91 17.17 8.17 12.77
CA GLU A 91 17.49 6.74 12.74
C GLU A 91 17.90 6.25 11.34
N TYR A 92 17.36 6.86 10.28
CA TYR A 92 17.61 6.48 8.89
C TYR A 92 18.55 7.48 8.19
N ASP A 93 19.76 7.05 7.84
CA ASP A 93 20.63 7.74 6.88
C ASP A 93 20.26 7.22 5.46
N PRO A 94 19.43 7.95 4.69
CA PRO A 94 19.10 7.51 3.34
C PRO A 94 20.39 7.41 2.52
N PRO A 95 20.51 6.45 1.58
CA PRO A 95 21.60 6.47 0.62
C PRO A 95 21.58 7.83 -0.07
N SER A 96 22.58 8.67 0.26
CA SER A 96 22.69 10.03 -0.24
C SER A 96 22.49 10.07 -1.75
N LYS A 97 21.94 11.18 -2.27
CA LYS A 97 21.69 11.49 -3.70
C LYS A 97 22.97 11.43 -4.57
N ALA A 98 23.62 10.27 -4.64
CA ALA A 98 24.88 10.04 -5.34
C ALA A 98 24.71 9.29 -6.67
N ALA A 99 23.47 8.92 -7.04
CA ALA A 99 23.18 8.18 -8.27
C ALA A 99 22.40 9.00 -9.33
N ALA A 100 22.49 10.32 -9.29
CA ALA A 100 22.05 11.18 -10.39
C ALA A 100 23.27 11.97 -10.90
N ARG A 101 24.06 11.33 -11.76
CA ARG A 101 25.09 11.96 -12.60
C ARG A 101 24.73 11.75 -14.05
#